data_AF-A0A4R0EBW0-F1
#
_entry.id   AF-A0A4R0EBW0-F1
#
_cell.length_a   1.000
_cell.length_b   1.000
_cell.length_c   1.000
_cell.angle_alpha   90.00
_cell.angle_beta   90.00
_cell.angle_gamma   90.00
#
_symmetry.space_group_name_H-M   'P 1'
#
loop_
_entity.id
_entity.type
_entity.pdbx_description
1 polymer ?
#
loop_
_entity_poly.entity_id
_entity_poly.type
_entity_poly.pdbx_seq_one_letter_code
_entity_poly.pdbx_strand_id
1 'polypeptide(L)'
;MKMSRIALAMLVAAPLAAANAGVTITPLMLGYTFQDTQHNNNGSDGELTNGPELQDDLFVGAALGVELTPWLGFEAEYNQVKGDVEGLGVPAGSEYKQTQINGNFYATSDLITKNYDSKIKPYVLLGAGHYKYDIDGFAEDKEGTLGNAGLGAFWRLNDVLSLRTEARGTYNFDDKFWNYTALAGLNVVLGGHLKPAAAVVEVMPVEPVAPVQPAPQELTEDLNMELRVFFDTNKSNIKDQYKPEIAKVAEKLVEYPNATARIEGHTDNTGPRALNERLSLARANSVKSSLVNEYNVDPARLSTQGFAWDQPIADNNTKEGRAMNRRVFATISGSRTVVAEPTQAQ
;
A
#
# COMPACT_ATOMS: atom_id res chain seq x y z
N MET A 1 17.79 -36.19 -40.61
CA MET A 1 16.53 -35.78 -39.95
C MET A 1 16.18 -36.77 -38.87
N LYS A 2 16.31 -36.40 -37.59
CA LYS A 2 15.59 -36.97 -36.44
C LYS A 2 15.82 -36.03 -35.25
N MET A 3 15.04 -34.95 -35.23
CA MET A 3 14.84 -34.17 -34.01
C MET A 3 13.99 -35.00 -33.05
N SER A 4 14.45 -35.20 -31.82
CA SER A 4 13.63 -35.78 -30.76
C SER A 4 13.66 -34.91 -29.52
N ARG A 5 12.60 -34.08 -29.43
CA ARG A 5 11.82 -33.78 -28.23
C ARG A 5 12.59 -33.20 -27.04
N ILE A 6 12.67 -31.87 -27.05
CA ILE A 6 12.69 -31.02 -25.84
C ILE A 6 11.52 -31.48 -24.97
N ALA A 7 11.83 -32.19 -23.88
CA ALA A 7 10.85 -32.57 -22.89
C ALA A 7 10.47 -31.31 -22.09
N LEU A 8 9.25 -30.85 -22.36
CA LEU A 8 8.48 -29.92 -21.57
C LEU A 8 8.45 -30.39 -20.10
N ALA A 9 9.28 -29.82 -19.25
CA ALA A 9 9.24 -30.09 -17.81
C ALA A 9 8.03 -29.38 -17.21
N MET A 10 7.10 -30.21 -16.72
CA MET A 10 5.81 -29.81 -16.18
C MET A 10 5.93 -28.83 -15.01
N LEU A 11 5.09 -27.80 -15.08
CA LEU A 11 4.71 -26.91 -13.99
C LEU A 11 4.11 -27.75 -12.85
N VAL A 12 4.89 -28.12 -11.84
CA VAL A 12 4.33 -28.61 -10.58
C VAL A 12 3.96 -27.40 -9.74
N ALA A 13 2.73 -26.91 -9.96
CA ALA A 13 2.08 -25.97 -9.08
C ALA A 13 1.72 -26.69 -7.77
N ALA A 14 2.57 -26.55 -6.75
CA ALA A 14 2.18 -26.83 -5.37
C ALA A 14 1.53 -25.56 -4.78
N PRO A 15 0.39 -25.67 -4.07
CA PRO A 15 -0.35 -24.51 -3.59
C PRO A 15 0.24 -24.01 -2.28
N LEU A 16 1.27 -23.16 -2.35
CA LEU A 16 1.59 -22.26 -1.23
C LEU A 16 0.72 -21.02 -1.40
N ALA A 17 -0.57 -21.12 -1.11
CA ALA A 17 -1.42 -19.95 -1.00
C ALA A 17 -1.26 -19.40 0.43
N ALA A 18 -0.44 -18.35 0.59
CA ALA A 18 -0.46 -17.33 1.66
C ALA A 18 0.93 -16.90 2.23
N ALA A 19 1.97 -16.63 1.42
CA ALA A 19 3.16 -15.85 1.86
C ALA A 19 4.09 -15.34 0.72
N ASN A 20 3.61 -15.28 -0.53
CA ASN A 20 4.48 -15.51 -1.71
C ASN A 20 5.18 -14.29 -2.34
N ALA A 21 5.46 -13.20 -1.61
CA ALA A 21 6.25 -12.14 -2.23
C ALA A 21 7.73 -12.57 -2.32
N GLY A 22 8.36 -12.36 -3.46
CA GLY A 22 9.81 -12.54 -3.66
C GLY A 22 10.27 -13.92 -4.13
N VAL A 23 9.39 -14.86 -4.52
CA VAL A 23 9.84 -16.15 -5.09
C VAL A 23 10.18 -15.96 -6.57
N THR A 24 11.37 -16.37 -6.99
CA THR A 24 11.83 -16.26 -8.37
C THR A 24 12.08 -17.62 -9.00
N ILE A 25 11.78 -17.75 -10.29
CA ILE A 25 12.02 -18.95 -11.07
C ILE A 25 12.66 -18.54 -12.38
N THR A 26 13.83 -19.09 -12.68
CA THR A 26 14.45 -19.01 -14.01
C THR A 26 14.39 -20.41 -14.63
N PRO A 27 13.32 -20.77 -15.34
CA PRO A 27 13.11 -22.14 -15.81
C PRO A 27 14.10 -22.57 -16.89
N LEU A 28 14.71 -21.60 -17.57
CA LEU A 28 15.73 -21.84 -18.57
C LEU A 28 16.76 -20.72 -18.58
N MET A 29 18.01 -21.10 -18.37
CA MET A 29 19.22 -20.33 -18.62
C MET A 29 19.98 -21.02 -19.73
N LEU A 30 20.38 -20.24 -20.73
CA LEU A 30 21.24 -20.67 -21.82
C LEU A 30 22.49 -19.82 -21.76
N GLY A 31 23.64 -20.46 -21.83
CA GLY A 31 24.90 -19.77 -21.80
C GLY A 31 25.96 -20.46 -22.64
N TYR A 32 27.08 -19.77 -22.73
CA TYR A 32 28.26 -20.27 -23.40
C TYR A 32 29.41 -20.18 -22.41
N THR A 33 30.08 -21.31 -22.18
CA THR A 33 31.22 -21.39 -21.28
C THR A 33 32.50 -21.37 -22.10
N PHE A 34 33.33 -20.37 -21.84
CA PHE A 34 34.68 -20.23 -22.37
C PHE A 34 35.65 -20.82 -21.33
N GLN A 35 36.44 -21.80 -21.76
CA GLN A 35 37.48 -22.40 -20.93
C GLN A 35 38.83 -21.74 -21.24
N ASP A 36 39.61 -21.37 -20.22
CA ASP A 36 40.92 -20.76 -20.45
C ASP A 36 41.95 -21.84 -20.86
N THR A 37 42.23 -21.88 -22.17
CA THR A 37 43.15 -22.83 -22.79
C THR A 37 44.63 -22.61 -22.45
N GLN A 38 45.03 -21.54 -21.74
CA GLN A 38 46.45 -21.31 -21.42
C GLN A 38 46.97 -22.12 -20.22
N HIS A 39 46.10 -22.59 -19.31
CA HIS A 39 46.47 -23.48 -18.21
C HIS A 39 46.16 -24.96 -18.50
N ASN A 40 45.50 -25.23 -19.63
CA ASN A 40 45.26 -26.59 -20.13
C ASN A 40 46.44 -27.12 -20.97
N ASN A 41 47.52 -26.33 -21.13
CA ASN A 41 48.68 -26.76 -21.92
C ASN A 41 50.02 -26.29 -21.31
N ASN A 42 50.78 -27.28 -20.85
CA ASN A 42 52.22 -27.27 -20.59
C ASN A 42 52.73 -26.53 -19.31
N GLY A 43 52.60 -27.19 -18.15
CA GLY A 43 53.34 -26.83 -16.95
C GLY A 43 52.91 -27.64 -15.73
N SER A 44 53.89 -28.24 -15.03
CA SER A 44 53.73 -29.09 -13.84
C SER A 44 52.97 -28.40 -12.70
N ASP A 45 51.69 -28.71 -12.53
CA ASP A 45 50.97 -28.93 -11.25
C ASP A 45 49.45 -28.72 -11.45
N GLY A 46 48.68 -29.82 -11.49
CA GLY A 46 47.20 -29.81 -11.49
C GLY A 46 46.58 -30.24 -12.82
N GLU A 47 46.49 -31.55 -13.07
CA GLU A 47 45.89 -32.12 -14.29
C GLU A 47 44.46 -32.63 -14.04
N LEU A 48 43.54 -32.37 -14.97
CA LEU A 48 42.20 -32.99 -15.00
C LEU A 48 42.16 -34.25 -15.88
N THR A 49 42.89 -34.29 -17.03
CA THR A 49 43.18 -35.50 -17.84
C THR A 49 44.49 -35.37 -18.65
N ASN A 50 45.16 -36.49 -18.97
CA ASN A 50 46.33 -36.57 -19.89
C ASN A 50 45.86 -36.78 -21.34
N GLY A 51 45.09 -35.83 -21.88
CA GLY A 51 44.49 -36.02 -23.21
C GLY A 51 43.62 -34.86 -23.72
N PRO A 52 42.33 -35.09 -24.00
CA PRO A 52 41.58 -34.38 -25.06
C PRO A 52 41.25 -32.91 -24.78
N GLU A 53 41.09 -32.14 -25.86
CA GLU A 53 40.66 -30.73 -25.86
C GLU A 53 39.19 -30.61 -25.44
N LEU A 54 38.90 -29.78 -24.44
CA LEU A 54 37.53 -29.41 -24.09
C LEU A 54 37.13 -28.19 -24.94
N GLN A 55 36.16 -28.37 -25.84
CA GLN A 55 35.65 -27.30 -26.71
C GLN A 55 34.61 -26.41 -25.97
N ASP A 56 34.37 -25.24 -26.53
CA ASP A 56 33.38 -24.30 -26.02
C ASP A 56 31.95 -24.89 -26.02
N ASP A 57 31.27 -24.85 -24.87
CA ASP A 57 30.09 -25.68 -24.65
C ASP A 57 28.83 -24.91 -24.23
N LEU A 58 27.69 -25.50 -24.62
CA LEU A 58 26.37 -24.98 -24.30
C LEU A 58 26.04 -25.26 -22.83
N PHE A 59 25.91 -24.18 -22.08
CA PHE A 59 25.38 -24.19 -20.72
C PHE A 59 23.85 -24.20 -20.77
N VAL A 60 23.22 -25.17 -20.10
CA VAL A 60 21.76 -25.20 -19.90
C VAL A 60 21.47 -25.37 -18.42
N GLY A 61 20.71 -24.44 -17.85
CA GLY A 61 20.37 -24.48 -16.42
C GLY A 61 18.96 -24.01 -16.10
N ALA A 62 18.56 -24.26 -14.88
CA ALA A 62 17.36 -23.72 -14.27
C ALA A 62 17.67 -23.31 -12.83
N ALA A 63 17.02 -22.25 -12.36
CA ALA A 63 17.19 -21.76 -10.99
C ALA A 63 15.85 -21.52 -10.31
N LEU A 64 15.82 -21.79 -9.01
CA LEU A 64 14.76 -21.43 -8.09
C LEU A 64 15.35 -20.50 -7.03
N GLY A 65 14.76 -19.33 -6.85
CA GLY A 65 15.25 -18.32 -5.93
C GLY A 65 14.19 -17.74 -5.02
N VAL A 66 14.68 -17.06 -4.00
CA VAL A 66 13.91 -16.29 -3.03
C VAL A 66 14.61 -14.96 -2.78
N GLU A 67 13.86 -13.87 -2.85
CA GLU A 67 14.29 -12.56 -2.38
C GLU A 67 14.27 -12.58 -0.86
N LEU A 68 15.41 -12.30 -0.24
CA LEU A 68 15.55 -12.19 1.21
C LEU A 68 15.30 -10.76 1.68
N THR A 69 15.73 -9.80 0.86
CA THR A 69 15.41 -8.38 0.99
C THR A 69 15.09 -7.83 -0.40
N PRO A 70 14.56 -6.60 -0.53
CA PRO A 70 14.30 -5.98 -1.83
C PRO A 70 15.53 -5.83 -2.74
N TRP A 71 16.74 -5.99 -2.19
CA TRP A 71 17.99 -5.88 -2.95
C TRP A 71 18.86 -7.15 -2.90
N LEU A 72 18.59 -8.09 -2.00
CA LEU A 72 19.36 -9.33 -1.80
C LEU A 72 18.49 -10.55 -2.08
N GLY A 73 18.94 -11.41 -2.99
CA GLY A 73 18.32 -12.69 -3.28
C GLY A 73 19.26 -13.87 -3.06
N PHE A 74 18.67 -15.03 -2.81
CA PHE A 74 19.33 -16.33 -2.84
C PHE A 74 18.71 -17.18 -3.94
N GLU A 75 19.51 -17.95 -4.66
CA GLU A 75 19.06 -18.91 -5.65
C GLU A 75 19.78 -20.24 -5.55
N ALA A 76 19.02 -21.31 -5.69
CA ALA A 76 19.52 -22.65 -5.96
C ALA A 76 19.44 -22.88 -7.47
N GLU A 77 20.58 -23.14 -8.09
CA GLU A 77 20.74 -23.34 -9.52
C GLU A 77 21.18 -24.77 -9.80
N TYR A 78 20.50 -25.41 -10.74
CA TYR A 78 20.90 -26.68 -11.32
C TYR A 78 21.28 -26.43 -12.77
N ASN A 79 22.47 -26.84 -13.17
CA ASN A 79 22.92 -26.70 -14.55
C ASN A 79 23.60 -27.96 -15.06
N GLN A 80 23.55 -28.10 -16.39
CA GLN A 80 24.19 -29.16 -17.14
C GLN A 80 24.96 -28.53 -18.29
N VAL A 81 26.22 -28.94 -18.43
CA VAL A 81 27.07 -28.63 -19.57
C VAL A 81 27.31 -29.94 -20.30
N LYS A 82 27.07 -29.93 -21.60
CA LYS A 82 27.31 -31.08 -22.47
C LYS A 82 28.21 -30.62 -23.62
N GLY A 83 29.29 -31.36 -23.84
CA GLY A 83 30.25 -31.09 -24.88
C GLY A 83 30.81 -32.34 -25.53
N ASP A 84 31.44 -32.15 -26.69
CA ASP A 84 32.10 -33.21 -27.44
C ASP A 84 33.58 -33.30 -27.04
N VAL A 85 34.13 -34.50 -26.93
CA VAL A 85 35.52 -34.74 -26.55
C VAL A 85 36.33 -35.18 -27.77
N GLU A 86 37.35 -34.41 -28.18
CA GLU A 86 38.27 -34.77 -29.27
C GLU A 86 39.72 -34.91 -28.77
N GLY A 87 40.36 -36.06 -29.03
CA GLY A 87 41.78 -36.31 -28.68
C GLY A 87 42.28 -37.73 -28.95
N LEU A 88 43.60 -37.92 -28.91
CA LEU A 88 44.26 -39.21 -29.14
C LEU A 88 43.91 -40.22 -28.03
N GLY A 89 43.24 -41.32 -28.39
CA GLY A 89 42.87 -42.41 -27.47
C GLY A 89 41.41 -42.42 -27.01
N VAL A 90 40.59 -41.46 -27.47
CA VAL A 90 39.15 -41.38 -27.18
C VAL A 90 38.36 -41.77 -28.45
N PRO A 91 37.32 -42.63 -28.36
CA PRO A 91 36.46 -42.93 -29.52
C PRO A 91 35.86 -41.67 -30.14
N ALA A 92 35.81 -41.59 -31.47
CA ALA A 92 35.19 -40.46 -32.16
C ALA A 92 33.70 -40.35 -31.77
N GLY A 93 33.29 -39.18 -31.25
CA GLY A 93 31.92 -38.92 -30.80
C GLY A 93 31.65 -39.24 -29.32
N SER A 94 32.69 -39.35 -28.48
CA SER A 94 32.51 -39.40 -27.02
C SER A 94 32.02 -38.05 -26.50
N GLU A 95 30.89 -38.07 -25.79
CA GLU A 95 30.29 -36.89 -25.16
C GLU A 95 30.70 -36.86 -23.67
N TYR A 96 30.95 -35.68 -23.11
CA TYR A 96 31.07 -35.51 -21.66
C TYR A 96 29.85 -34.78 -21.12
N LYS A 97 29.42 -35.17 -19.92
CA LYS A 97 28.31 -34.55 -19.22
C LYS A 97 28.75 -34.07 -17.84
N GLN A 98 28.73 -32.76 -17.66
CA GLN A 98 28.93 -32.14 -16.35
C GLN A 98 27.59 -31.69 -15.79
N THR A 99 27.30 -32.07 -14.55
CA THR A 99 26.12 -31.62 -13.80
C THR A 99 26.58 -30.82 -12.60
N GLN A 100 25.99 -29.65 -12.35
CA GLN A 100 26.34 -28.81 -11.20
C GLN A 100 25.09 -28.39 -10.42
N ILE A 101 25.25 -28.31 -9.10
CA ILE A 101 24.29 -27.69 -8.18
C ILE A 101 24.99 -26.54 -7.48
N ASN A 102 24.42 -25.35 -7.57
CA ASN A 102 25.00 -24.11 -7.05
C ASN A 102 24.02 -23.43 -6.11
N GLY A 103 24.54 -22.89 -5.01
CA GLY A 103 23.85 -21.91 -4.17
C GLY A 103 24.48 -20.55 -4.36
N ASN A 104 23.75 -19.61 -4.93
CA ASN A 104 24.25 -18.28 -5.23
C ASN A 104 23.46 -17.21 -4.47
N PHE A 105 24.18 -16.25 -3.90
CA PHE A 105 23.60 -14.99 -3.43
C PHE A 105 23.86 -13.92 -4.47
N TYR A 106 22.86 -13.08 -4.74
CA TYR A 106 23.02 -11.92 -5.59
C TYR A 106 22.52 -10.65 -4.92
N ALA A 107 23.27 -9.58 -5.06
CA ALA A 107 22.93 -8.25 -4.56
C ALA A 107 22.75 -7.30 -5.75
N THR A 108 21.58 -6.69 -5.84
CA THR A 108 21.23 -5.75 -6.91
C THR A 108 21.67 -4.33 -6.57
N SER A 109 21.75 -3.47 -7.59
CA SER A 109 22.02 -2.04 -7.47
C SER A 109 21.03 -1.30 -6.57
N ASP A 110 19.88 -1.91 -6.26
CA ASP A 110 18.84 -1.34 -5.41
C ASP A 110 19.36 -1.08 -3.98
N LEU A 111 20.40 -1.82 -3.55
CA LEU A 111 21.12 -1.57 -2.29
C LEU A 111 21.66 -0.13 -2.20
N ILE A 112 22.19 0.39 -3.31
CA ILE A 112 22.87 1.70 -3.37
C ILE A 112 21.91 2.76 -3.93
N THR A 113 21.23 2.44 -5.03
CA THR A 113 20.38 3.38 -5.76
C THR A 113 19.05 3.66 -5.05
N LYS A 114 18.60 2.74 -4.17
CA LYS A 114 17.28 2.76 -3.53
C LYS A 114 16.11 2.86 -4.54
N ASN A 115 16.36 2.53 -5.81
CA ASN A 115 15.40 2.62 -6.90
C ASN A 115 14.89 1.24 -7.32
N TYR A 116 13.98 0.71 -6.51
CA TYR A 116 13.46 -0.66 -6.62
C TYR A 116 12.57 -0.92 -7.85
N ASP A 117 12.18 0.13 -8.59
CA ASP A 117 11.36 0.04 -9.81
C ASP A 117 12.15 0.32 -11.09
N SER A 118 13.49 0.28 -11.02
CA SER A 118 14.36 0.43 -12.18
C SER A 118 14.07 -0.60 -13.29
N LYS A 119 14.04 -0.13 -14.55
CA LYS A 119 13.90 -1.01 -15.73
C LYS A 119 15.09 -1.95 -15.92
N ILE A 120 16.27 -1.52 -15.48
CA ILE A 120 17.50 -2.30 -15.54
C ILE A 120 18.04 -2.37 -14.12
N LYS A 121 18.29 -3.58 -13.63
CA LYS A 121 18.85 -3.82 -12.30
C LYS A 121 20.17 -4.57 -12.43
N PRO A 122 21.29 -3.85 -12.49
CA PRO A 122 22.61 -4.47 -12.33
C PRO A 122 22.69 -5.23 -11.01
N TYR A 123 23.40 -6.34 -10.98
CA TYR A 123 23.65 -7.12 -9.78
C TYR A 123 25.04 -7.75 -9.81
N VAL A 124 25.55 -8.05 -8.61
CA VAL A 124 26.71 -8.89 -8.40
C VAL A 124 26.27 -10.20 -7.77
N LEU A 125 26.98 -11.27 -8.08
CA LEU A 125 26.68 -12.62 -7.64
C LEU A 125 27.91 -13.24 -7.00
N LEU A 126 27.71 -13.93 -5.88
CA LEU A 126 28.70 -14.77 -5.23
C LEU A 126 28.03 -16.06 -4.76
N GLY A 127 28.65 -17.19 -5.03
CA GLY A 127 28.10 -18.48 -4.66
C GLY A 127 29.14 -19.56 -4.58
N ALA A 128 28.68 -20.73 -4.17
CA ALA A 128 29.48 -21.94 -4.17
C ALA A 128 28.59 -23.11 -4.61
N GLY A 129 29.22 -24.15 -5.11
CA GLY A 129 28.51 -25.30 -5.62
C GLY A 129 29.36 -26.54 -5.63
N HIS A 130 28.74 -27.58 -6.16
CA HIS A 130 29.34 -28.88 -6.32
C HIS A 130 29.06 -29.36 -7.75
N TYR A 131 30.07 -29.95 -8.39
CA TYR A 131 29.95 -30.54 -9.71
C TYR A 131 30.19 -32.05 -9.65
N LYS A 132 29.51 -32.76 -10.55
CA LYS A 132 29.75 -34.17 -10.86
C LYS A 132 29.97 -34.31 -12.36
N TYR A 133 31.03 -35.01 -12.75
CA TYR A 133 31.27 -35.45 -14.12
C TYR A 133 30.85 -36.91 -14.28
N ASP A 134 30.01 -37.20 -15.28
CA ASP A 134 29.73 -38.55 -15.74
C ASP A 134 30.32 -38.69 -17.16
N ILE A 135 31.26 -39.62 -17.35
CA ILE A 135 31.88 -39.94 -18.64
C ILE A 135 31.42 -41.36 -19.04
N ASP A 136 30.73 -41.49 -20.17
CA ASP A 136 30.27 -42.78 -20.67
C ASP A 136 31.48 -43.69 -21.01
N GLY A 137 31.61 -44.82 -20.30
CA GLY A 137 32.60 -45.87 -20.58
C GLY A 137 33.80 -45.97 -19.63
N PHE A 138 33.93 -45.11 -18.62
CA PHE A 138 34.98 -45.18 -17.58
C PHE A 138 34.37 -45.13 -16.17
N ALA A 139 34.92 -45.89 -15.23
CA ALA A 139 34.41 -46.06 -13.87
C ALA A 139 35.11 -45.12 -12.86
N GLU A 140 35.21 -43.84 -13.17
CA GLU A 140 35.64 -42.81 -12.22
C GLU A 140 34.66 -41.64 -12.23
N ASP A 141 33.79 -41.61 -11.23
CA ASP A 141 32.98 -40.44 -10.91
C ASP A 141 33.91 -39.41 -10.26
N LYS A 142 34.17 -38.28 -10.92
CA LYS A 142 34.87 -37.14 -10.32
C LYS A 142 33.86 -36.12 -9.81
N GLU A 143 33.97 -35.82 -8.52
CA GLU A 143 33.17 -34.82 -7.83
C GLU A 143 34.08 -33.74 -7.26
N GLY A 144 33.60 -32.49 -7.20
CA GLY A 144 34.42 -31.39 -6.72
C GLY A 144 33.62 -30.16 -6.35
N THR A 145 34.30 -29.23 -5.68
CA THR A 145 33.74 -27.99 -5.17
C THR A 145 34.16 -26.81 -6.04
N LEU A 146 33.23 -25.89 -6.23
CA LEU A 146 33.42 -24.71 -7.06
C LEU A 146 32.93 -23.44 -6.37
N GLY A 147 33.57 -22.32 -6.66
CA GLY A 147 33.17 -20.98 -6.25
C GLY A 147 32.74 -20.17 -7.46
N ASN A 148 31.60 -19.48 -7.36
CA ASN A 148 31.06 -18.62 -8.41
C ASN A 148 31.18 -17.16 -8.02
N ALA A 149 31.63 -16.33 -8.96
CA ALA A 149 31.58 -14.87 -8.85
C ALA A 149 31.13 -14.29 -10.18
N GLY A 150 30.09 -13.46 -10.16
CA GLY A 150 29.49 -12.95 -11.38
C GLY A 150 28.97 -11.54 -11.28
N LEU A 151 28.72 -10.95 -12.44
CA LEU A 151 28.08 -9.67 -12.61
C LEU A 151 27.03 -9.80 -13.70
N GLY A 152 25.86 -9.22 -13.47
CA GLY A 152 24.76 -9.34 -14.41
C GLY A 152 23.80 -8.17 -14.32
N ALA A 153 22.75 -8.25 -15.13
CA ALA A 153 21.65 -7.30 -15.12
C ALA A 153 20.33 -8.02 -15.36
N PHE A 154 19.31 -7.62 -14.61
CA PHE A 154 17.92 -7.93 -14.92
C PHE A 154 17.31 -6.78 -15.73
N TRP A 155 16.85 -7.10 -16.93
CA TRP A 155 16.10 -6.21 -17.81
C TRP A 155 14.62 -6.50 -17.60
N ARG A 156 13.95 -5.64 -16.83
CA ARG A 156 12.55 -5.81 -16.46
C ARG A 156 11.66 -5.55 -17.69
N LEU A 157 11.01 -6.60 -18.17
CA LEU A 157 10.07 -6.52 -19.29
C LEU A 157 8.68 -6.10 -18.80
N ASN A 158 8.28 -6.62 -17.63
CA ASN A 158 7.08 -6.23 -16.90
C ASN A 158 7.25 -6.55 -15.39
N ASP A 159 6.18 -6.46 -14.59
CA ASP A 159 6.24 -6.66 -13.12
C ASP A 159 6.56 -8.09 -12.67
N VAL A 160 6.47 -9.07 -13.56
CA VAL A 160 6.64 -10.49 -13.28
C VAL A 160 7.80 -11.09 -14.08
N LEU A 161 8.09 -10.57 -15.26
CA LEU A 161 9.04 -11.14 -16.22
C LEU A 161 10.23 -10.20 -16.43
N SER A 162 11.42 -10.75 -16.28
CA SER A 162 12.69 -10.06 -16.55
C SER A 162 13.60 -10.93 -17.42
N LEU A 163 14.30 -10.32 -18.36
CA LEU A 163 15.43 -10.96 -19.03
C LEU A 163 16.66 -10.81 -18.14
N ARG A 164 17.32 -11.91 -17.82
CA ARG A 164 18.58 -11.95 -17.06
C ARG A 164 19.74 -12.10 -18.03
N THR A 165 20.78 -11.31 -17.85
CA THR A 165 22.07 -11.46 -18.54
C THR A 165 23.19 -11.46 -17.51
N GLU A 166 24.13 -12.40 -17.59
CA GLU A 166 25.19 -12.55 -16.59
C GLU A 166 26.50 -12.98 -17.22
N ALA A 167 27.60 -12.44 -16.71
CA ALA A 167 28.95 -12.96 -16.89
C ALA A 167 29.42 -13.52 -15.54
N ARG A 168 29.85 -14.78 -15.53
CA ARG A 168 30.24 -15.52 -14.32
C ARG A 168 31.63 -16.10 -14.49
N GLY A 169 32.51 -15.87 -13.52
CA GLY A 169 33.73 -16.62 -13.31
C GLY A 169 33.49 -17.73 -12.28
N THR A 170 33.89 -18.95 -12.60
CA THR A 170 33.80 -20.11 -11.71
C THR A 170 35.21 -20.62 -11.44
N TYR A 171 35.59 -20.69 -10.16
CA TYR A 171 36.86 -21.25 -9.72
C TYR A 171 36.64 -22.66 -9.19
N ASN A 172 37.34 -23.64 -9.75
CA ASN A 172 37.31 -25.02 -9.28
C ASN A 172 38.40 -25.17 -8.22
N PHE A 173 38.03 -25.51 -6.98
CA PHE A 173 38.97 -25.53 -5.87
C PHE A 173 39.89 -26.76 -5.90
N ASP A 174 39.34 -27.89 -6.29
CA ASP A 174 40.05 -29.18 -6.34
C ASP A 174 41.08 -29.18 -7.47
N ASP A 175 40.68 -28.68 -8.64
CA ASP A 175 41.51 -28.66 -9.85
C ASP A 175 42.22 -27.31 -10.10
N LYS A 176 41.97 -26.30 -9.24
CA LYS A 176 42.63 -24.98 -9.20
C LYS A 176 42.61 -24.16 -10.52
N PHE A 177 41.52 -24.22 -11.27
CA PHE A 177 41.38 -23.47 -12.54
C PHE A 177 40.12 -22.61 -12.60
N TRP A 178 40.13 -21.62 -13.50
CA TRP A 178 39.03 -20.69 -13.74
C TRP A 178 38.29 -21.01 -15.04
N ASN A 179 36.96 -20.93 -15.00
CA ASN A 179 36.06 -20.96 -16.14
C ASN A 179 35.26 -19.66 -16.22
N TYR A 180 34.94 -19.21 -17.44
CA TYR A 180 34.12 -18.02 -17.64
C TYR A 180 32.87 -18.38 -18.43
N THR A 181 31.69 -17.97 -17.96
CA THR A 181 30.41 -18.26 -18.59
C THR A 181 29.65 -16.98 -18.84
N ALA A 182 29.18 -16.78 -20.06
CA ALA A 182 28.20 -15.76 -20.39
C ALA A 182 26.83 -16.42 -20.56
N LEU A 183 25.82 -15.99 -19.81
CA LEU A 183 24.48 -16.58 -19.85
C LEU A 183 23.37 -15.55 -20.00
N ALA A 184 22.28 -15.99 -20.60
CA ALA A 184 21.02 -15.29 -20.67
C ALA A 184 19.87 -16.22 -20.25
N GLY A 185 18.89 -15.68 -19.54
CA GLY A 185 17.74 -16.47 -19.07
C GLY A 185 16.51 -15.60 -18.89
N LEU A 186 15.34 -16.23 -18.82
CA LEU A 186 14.10 -15.55 -18.48
C LEU A 186 13.78 -15.81 -17.02
N ASN A 187 13.81 -14.74 -16.20
CA ASN A 187 13.46 -14.80 -14.80
C ASN A 187 12.01 -14.39 -14.60
N VAL A 188 11.26 -15.18 -13.83
CA VAL A 188 9.85 -14.98 -13.50
C VAL A 188 9.71 -14.83 -11.99
N VAL A 189 9.04 -13.78 -11.52
CA VAL A 189 8.78 -13.52 -10.10
C VAL A 189 7.32 -13.85 -9.77
N LEU A 190 7.12 -14.84 -8.90
CA LEU A 190 5.80 -15.23 -8.42
C LEU A 190 5.42 -14.39 -7.21
N GLY A 191 4.19 -13.86 -7.20
CA GLY A 191 3.66 -13.08 -6.07
C GLY A 191 4.21 -11.67 -5.89
N GLY A 192 5.04 -11.20 -6.84
CA GLY A 192 5.60 -9.84 -6.87
C GLY A 192 6.88 -9.69 -6.04
N HIS A 193 7.64 -8.63 -6.31
CA HIS A 193 8.90 -8.34 -5.62
C HIS A 193 8.69 -7.88 -4.16
N LEU A 194 9.64 -8.19 -3.29
CA LEU A 194 9.69 -7.62 -1.94
C LEU A 194 9.87 -6.10 -2.02
N LYS A 195 9.04 -5.36 -1.28
CA LYS A 195 9.12 -3.90 -1.18
C LYS A 195 9.92 -3.49 0.06
N PRO A 196 10.65 -2.36 0.03
CA PRO A 196 11.30 -1.83 1.22
C PRO A 196 10.30 -1.61 2.33
N ALA A 197 10.62 -2.08 3.53
CA ALA A 197 9.92 -1.64 4.73
C ALA A 197 10.07 -0.11 4.81
N ALA A 198 8.94 0.60 4.99
CA ALA A 198 8.99 2.03 5.27
C ALA A 198 9.96 2.24 6.45
N ALA A 199 10.91 3.18 6.28
CA ALA A 199 11.94 3.41 7.28
C ALA A 199 11.28 3.57 8.65
N VAL A 200 11.59 2.64 9.57
CA VAL A 200 11.29 2.84 10.98
C VAL A 200 12.08 4.07 11.37
N VAL A 201 11.38 5.17 11.65
CA VAL A 201 12.01 6.37 12.18
C VAL A 201 12.70 5.94 13.47
N GLU A 202 14.03 5.86 13.45
CA GLU A 202 14.83 5.63 14.66
C GLU A 202 14.48 6.78 15.61
N VAL A 203 13.70 6.45 16.64
CA VAL A 203 13.53 7.31 17.81
C VAL A 203 14.91 7.45 18.44
N MET A 204 15.55 8.59 18.19
CA MET A 204 16.76 9.02 18.88
C MET A 204 16.58 8.83 20.40
N PRO A 205 17.64 8.51 21.17
CA PRO A 205 17.55 8.49 22.63
C PRO A 205 16.96 9.81 23.10
N VAL A 206 15.75 9.74 23.64
CA VAL A 206 15.01 10.89 24.10
C VAL A 206 15.78 11.46 25.29
N GLU A 207 16.48 12.59 25.11
CA GLU A 207 16.83 13.46 26.24
C GLU A 207 15.58 13.64 27.09
N PRO A 208 15.61 13.57 28.44
CA PRO A 208 14.39 13.60 29.24
C PRO A 208 13.57 14.85 28.90
N VAL A 209 12.55 14.66 28.07
CA VAL A 209 11.66 15.71 27.58
C VAL A 209 10.82 16.12 28.79
N ALA A 210 10.89 17.39 29.15
CA ALA A 210 9.95 18.01 30.08
C ALA A 210 8.52 17.59 29.68
N PRO A 211 7.63 17.27 30.64
CA PRO A 211 6.33 16.67 30.35
C PRO A 211 5.61 17.45 29.24
N VAL A 212 5.37 16.76 28.13
CA VAL A 212 4.71 17.30 26.94
C VAL A 212 3.30 17.70 27.36
N GLN A 213 3.00 19.00 27.33
CA GLN A 213 1.61 19.47 27.48
C GLN A 213 0.79 18.88 26.32
N PRO A 214 -0.37 18.25 26.56
CA PRO A 214 -1.16 17.68 25.48
C PRO A 214 -1.55 18.78 24.49
N ALA A 215 -1.38 18.51 23.20
CA ALA A 215 -1.77 19.44 22.16
C ALA A 215 -3.29 19.76 22.26
N PRO A 216 -3.71 21.02 22.06
CA PRO A 216 -5.12 21.38 22.13
C PRO A 216 -5.96 20.57 21.14
N GLN A 217 -7.03 19.94 21.61
CA GLN A 217 -7.93 19.15 20.77
C GLN A 217 -9.03 20.06 20.22
N GLU A 218 -9.19 20.10 18.90
CA GLU A 218 -10.34 20.75 18.27
C GLU A 218 -11.59 19.86 18.44
N LEU A 219 -12.51 20.29 19.29
CA LEU A 219 -13.79 19.65 19.53
C LEU A 219 -14.89 20.47 18.83
N THR A 220 -15.71 19.80 18.04
CA THR A 220 -16.92 20.40 17.48
C THR A 220 -18.08 20.20 18.44
N GLU A 221 -18.60 21.30 18.99
CA GLU A 221 -19.83 21.30 19.79
C GLU A 221 -21.03 21.63 18.90
N ASP A 222 -22.02 20.75 18.88
CA ASP A 222 -23.27 20.96 18.16
C ASP A 222 -24.33 21.63 19.05
N LEU A 223 -25.05 22.60 18.48
CA LEU A 223 -26.16 23.29 19.10
C LEU A 223 -27.48 22.83 18.44
N ASN A 224 -28.40 22.32 19.26
CA ASN A 224 -29.79 22.09 18.87
C ASN A 224 -30.72 22.56 19.99
N MET A 225 -31.57 23.54 19.71
CA MET A 225 -32.50 24.13 20.68
C MET A 225 -33.87 24.40 20.06
N GLU A 226 -34.90 24.33 20.91
CA GLU A 226 -36.26 24.68 20.56
C GLU A 226 -36.76 25.84 21.43
N LEU A 227 -37.55 26.75 20.84
CA LEU A 227 -38.25 27.82 21.54
C LEU A 227 -39.75 27.76 21.22
N ARG A 228 -40.59 27.89 22.24
CA ARG A 228 -42.05 27.89 22.12
C ARG A 228 -42.65 29.12 22.79
N VAL A 229 -43.25 29.99 21.99
CA VAL A 229 -43.89 31.22 22.48
C VAL A 229 -45.39 31.15 22.21
N PHE A 230 -46.22 31.31 23.23
CA PHE A 230 -47.68 31.28 23.09
C PHE A 230 -48.29 32.68 23.10
N PHE A 231 -49.37 32.85 22.35
CA PHE A 231 -50.00 34.15 22.10
C PHE A 231 -51.47 34.16 22.50
N ASP A 232 -51.93 35.35 22.91
CA ASP A 232 -53.36 35.60 23.12
C ASP A 232 -54.12 35.65 21.80
N THR A 233 -55.44 35.51 21.89
CA THR A 233 -56.34 35.54 20.74
C THR A 233 -56.17 36.84 19.97
N ASN A 234 -56.00 36.73 18.65
CA ASN A 234 -55.84 37.85 17.72
C ASN A 234 -54.69 38.82 18.05
N LYS A 235 -53.67 38.37 18.79
CA LYS A 235 -52.49 39.17 19.13
C LYS A 235 -51.19 38.53 18.65
N SER A 236 -50.19 39.37 18.40
CA SER A 236 -48.81 38.99 18.07
C SER A 236 -47.77 39.57 19.03
N ASN A 237 -48.18 40.23 20.11
CA ASN A 237 -47.23 40.71 21.12
C ASN A 237 -46.70 39.54 21.95
N ILE A 238 -45.38 39.54 22.16
CA ILE A 238 -44.70 38.58 23.01
C ILE A 238 -44.98 38.96 24.47
N LYS A 239 -45.34 37.98 25.31
CA LYS A 239 -45.53 38.20 26.75
C LYS A 239 -44.17 38.26 27.44
N ASP A 240 -44.06 39.06 28.50
CA ASP A 240 -42.80 39.25 29.23
C ASP A 240 -42.21 37.94 29.78
N GLN A 241 -43.05 36.96 30.10
CA GLN A 241 -42.62 35.63 30.55
C GLN A 241 -41.74 34.87 29.54
N TYR A 242 -41.81 35.18 28.25
CA TYR A 242 -40.99 34.54 27.20
C TYR A 242 -39.70 35.29 26.90
N LYS A 243 -39.53 36.53 27.41
CA LYS A 243 -38.31 37.31 27.20
C LYS A 243 -37.04 36.58 27.68
N PRO A 244 -37.02 35.90 28.85
CA PRO A 244 -35.85 35.14 29.27
C PRO A 244 -35.47 34.00 28.32
N GLU A 245 -36.46 33.30 27.75
CA GLU A 245 -36.18 32.22 26.80
C GLU A 245 -35.68 32.75 25.45
N ILE A 246 -36.23 33.87 24.98
CA ILE A 246 -35.76 34.56 23.77
C ILE A 246 -34.33 35.08 23.98
N ALA A 247 -34.02 35.65 25.15
CA ALA A 247 -32.67 36.07 25.52
C ALA A 247 -31.68 34.90 25.45
N LYS A 248 -32.04 33.74 26.02
CA LYS A 248 -31.21 32.53 25.99
C LYS A 248 -30.94 32.04 24.57
N VAL A 249 -31.93 32.12 23.68
CA VAL A 249 -31.75 31.80 22.26
C VAL A 249 -30.78 32.79 21.61
N ALA A 250 -30.92 34.09 21.89
CA ALA A 250 -30.03 35.10 21.34
C ALA A 250 -28.58 34.90 21.81
N GLU A 251 -28.36 34.62 23.10
CA GLU A 251 -27.05 34.28 23.65
C GLU A 251 -26.40 33.12 22.90
N LYS A 252 -27.17 32.06 22.61
CA LYS A 252 -26.65 30.89 21.88
C LYS A 252 -26.39 31.17 20.41
N LEU A 253 -27.19 32.03 19.76
CA LEU A 253 -26.88 32.49 18.41
C LEU A 253 -25.60 33.35 18.37
N VAL A 254 -25.28 34.08 19.43
CA VAL A 254 -24.00 34.82 19.54
C VAL A 254 -22.83 33.88 19.80
N GLU A 255 -23.00 32.91 20.69
CA GLU A 255 -21.97 31.93 21.06
C GLU A 255 -21.60 30.98 19.90
N TYR A 256 -22.53 30.73 18.99
CA TYR A 256 -22.36 29.86 17.83
C TYR A 256 -22.52 30.68 16.54
N PRO A 257 -21.45 31.27 15.97
CA PRO A 257 -21.54 32.14 14.79
C PRO A 257 -22.21 31.48 13.57
N ASN A 258 -22.07 30.17 13.41
CA ASN A 258 -22.66 29.41 12.31
C ASN A 258 -24.11 28.96 12.57
N ALA A 259 -24.67 29.24 13.75
CA ALA A 259 -26.04 28.83 14.06
C ALA A 259 -27.08 29.64 13.27
N THR A 260 -28.19 29.00 12.93
CA THR A 260 -29.33 29.63 12.27
C THR A 260 -30.60 29.30 13.03
N ALA A 261 -31.62 30.15 12.91
CA ALA A 261 -32.93 29.91 13.51
C ALA A 261 -34.05 29.95 12.46
N ARG A 262 -34.90 28.94 12.50
CA ARG A 262 -36.14 28.88 11.71
C ARG A 262 -37.33 29.10 12.63
N ILE A 263 -38.11 30.15 12.38
CA ILE A 263 -39.18 30.63 13.25
C ILE A 263 -40.52 30.46 12.54
N GLU A 264 -41.37 29.60 13.09
CA GLU A 264 -42.62 29.16 12.49
C GLU A 264 -43.80 29.66 13.32
N GLY A 265 -44.68 30.45 12.72
CA GLY A 265 -45.86 31.00 13.36
C GLY A 265 -47.10 30.16 13.06
N HIS A 266 -47.93 29.98 14.08
CA HIS A 266 -49.17 29.22 14.00
C HIS A 266 -50.34 29.97 14.67
N THR A 267 -51.56 29.62 14.24
CA THR A 267 -52.81 30.11 14.80
C THR A 267 -53.73 28.96 15.19
N ASP A 268 -54.79 29.29 15.93
CA ASP A 268 -55.96 28.40 15.98
C ASP A 268 -56.79 28.56 14.69
N ASN A 269 -57.84 27.75 14.55
CA ASN A 269 -58.71 27.74 13.37
C ASN A 269 -59.84 28.78 13.43
N THR A 270 -59.80 29.76 14.35
CA THR A 270 -60.87 30.74 14.51
C THR A 270 -60.69 31.91 13.54
N GLY A 271 -61.75 32.25 12.80
CA GLY A 271 -61.77 33.41 11.91
C GLY A 271 -61.24 33.15 10.49
N PRO A 272 -61.17 34.18 9.64
CA PRO A 272 -60.85 34.02 8.22
C PRO A 272 -59.42 33.54 7.96
N ARG A 273 -59.21 32.76 6.89
CA ARG A 273 -57.90 32.24 6.48
C ARG A 273 -56.86 33.33 6.25
N ALA A 274 -57.18 34.30 5.42
CA ALA A 274 -56.29 35.42 5.11
C ALA A 274 -55.91 36.26 6.34
N LEU A 275 -56.73 36.24 7.41
CA LEU A 275 -56.37 36.86 8.68
C LEU A 275 -55.34 36.01 9.43
N ASN A 276 -55.55 34.70 9.50
CA ASN A 276 -54.65 33.79 10.21
C ASN A 276 -53.30 33.57 9.51
N GLU A 277 -53.25 33.65 8.18
CA GLU A 277 -51.99 33.68 7.42
C GLU A 277 -51.15 34.92 7.77
N ARG A 278 -51.78 36.11 7.78
CA ARG A 278 -51.10 37.34 8.19
C ARG A 278 -50.71 37.31 9.67
N LEU A 279 -51.57 36.77 10.53
CA LEU A 279 -51.33 36.73 11.98
C LEU A 279 -50.22 35.75 12.36
N SER A 280 -50.18 34.56 11.75
CA SER A 280 -49.09 33.60 11.96
C SER A 280 -47.74 34.19 11.55
N LEU A 281 -47.67 34.81 10.36
CA LEU A 281 -46.44 35.47 9.91
C LEU A 281 -46.07 36.66 10.82
N ALA A 282 -47.05 37.47 11.25
CA ALA A 282 -46.81 38.58 12.16
C ALA A 282 -46.23 38.12 13.51
N ARG A 283 -46.69 36.99 14.05
CA ARG A 283 -46.13 36.39 15.28
C ARG A 283 -44.68 35.94 15.09
N ALA A 284 -44.39 35.23 14.01
CA ALA A 284 -43.03 34.81 13.69
C ALA A 284 -42.10 36.03 13.53
N ASN A 285 -42.58 37.07 12.84
CA ASN A 285 -41.86 38.32 12.68
C ASN A 285 -41.67 39.08 14.00
N SER A 286 -42.63 39.06 14.93
CA SER A 286 -42.44 39.65 16.27
C SER A 286 -41.29 38.98 17.03
N VAL A 287 -41.17 37.65 16.96
CA VAL A 287 -40.04 36.92 17.58
C VAL A 287 -38.72 37.28 16.89
N LYS A 288 -38.70 37.29 15.54
CA LYS A 288 -37.52 37.75 14.78
C LYS A 288 -37.12 39.18 15.14
N SER A 289 -38.08 40.11 15.20
CA SER A 289 -37.82 41.51 15.56
C SER A 289 -37.31 41.67 16.98
N SER A 290 -37.78 40.86 17.94
CA SER A 290 -37.23 40.87 19.31
C SER A 290 -35.77 40.41 19.30
N LEU A 291 -35.44 39.31 18.62
CA LEU A 291 -34.05 38.82 18.48
C LEU A 291 -33.12 39.85 17.79
N VAL A 292 -33.60 40.52 16.74
CA VAL A 292 -32.80 41.52 16.01
C VAL A 292 -32.65 42.81 16.81
N ASN A 293 -33.74 43.39 17.29
CA ASN A 293 -33.73 44.75 17.85
C ASN A 293 -33.26 44.79 19.30
N GLU A 294 -33.60 43.78 20.10
CA GLU A 294 -33.25 43.76 21.53
C GLU A 294 -31.89 43.10 21.78
N TYR A 295 -31.51 42.13 20.94
CA TYR A 295 -30.31 41.31 21.14
C TYR A 295 -29.30 41.38 19.98
N ASN A 296 -29.54 42.23 18.98
CA ASN A 296 -28.62 42.49 17.86
C ASN A 296 -28.20 41.22 17.08
N VAL A 297 -29.11 40.24 16.96
CA VAL A 297 -28.89 39.06 16.13
C VAL A 297 -28.99 39.44 14.65
N ASP A 298 -28.04 38.97 13.83
CA ASP A 298 -28.05 39.20 12.39
C ASP A 298 -29.36 38.69 11.74
N PRO A 299 -30.16 39.56 11.09
CA PRO A 299 -31.38 39.17 10.41
C PRO A 299 -31.22 38.09 9.34
N ALA A 300 -30.02 37.95 8.75
CA ALA A 300 -29.71 36.94 7.73
C ALA A 300 -29.72 35.52 8.30
N ARG A 301 -29.50 35.36 9.61
CA ARG A 301 -29.48 34.06 10.30
C ARG A 301 -30.87 33.60 10.76
N LEU A 302 -31.88 34.43 10.56
CA LEU A 302 -33.25 34.23 11.05
C LEU A 302 -34.23 34.13 9.87
N SER A 303 -34.88 32.98 9.74
CA SER A 303 -35.96 32.77 8.76
C SER A 303 -37.32 32.73 9.46
N THR A 304 -38.34 33.33 8.85
CA THR A 304 -39.71 33.33 9.38
C THR A 304 -40.69 32.75 8.38
N GLN A 305 -41.63 31.93 8.86
CA GLN A 305 -42.71 31.36 8.05
C GLN A 305 -44.02 31.36 8.84
N GLY A 306 -45.13 31.71 8.19
CA GLY A 306 -46.48 31.57 8.76
C GLY A 306 -47.19 30.34 8.19
N PHE A 307 -47.80 29.54 9.06
CA PHE A 307 -48.54 28.33 8.67
C PHE A 307 -50.04 28.39 8.98
N ALA A 308 -50.55 29.54 9.44
CA ALA A 308 -51.93 29.65 9.94
C ALA A 308 -52.27 28.47 10.88
N TRP A 309 -53.38 27.76 10.64
CA TRP A 309 -53.80 26.59 11.40
C TRP A 309 -53.46 25.25 10.74
N ASP A 310 -52.57 25.23 9.74
CA ASP A 310 -52.27 24.02 8.94
C ASP A 310 -51.55 22.92 9.75
N GLN A 311 -50.91 23.30 10.85
CA GLN A 311 -50.14 22.39 11.72
C GLN A 311 -50.55 22.55 13.20
N PRO A 312 -51.76 22.09 13.57
CA PRO A 312 -52.22 22.12 14.96
C PRO A 312 -51.46 21.08 15.79
N ILE A 313 -51.16 21.42 17.05
CA ILE A 313 -50.56 20.50 18.03
C ILE A 313 -51.57 20.04 19.09
N ALA A 314 -52.76 20.65 19.11
CA ALA A 314 -53.83 20.33 20.03
C ALA A 314 -55.20 20.51 19.35
N ASP A 315 -56.24 19.96 19.96
CA ASP A 315 -57.60 20.01 19.42
C ASP A 315 -58.16 21.44 19.41
N ASN A 316 -58.47 21.94 18.21
CA ASN A 316 -59.05 23.27 18.01
C ASN A 316 -60.49 23.40 18.52
N ASN A 317 -61.16 22.30 18.86
CA ASN A 317 -62.52 22.36 19.42
C ASN A 317 -62.51 22.80 20.89
N THR A 318 -61.41 22.60 21.62
CA THR A 318 -61.28 22.99 23.03
C THR A 318 -60.67 24.39 23.20
N LYS A 319 -60.99 25.09 24.29
CA LYS A 319 -60.41 26.43 24.55
C LYS A 319 -58.90 26.33 24.78
N GLU A 320 -58.49 25.29 25.48
CA GLU A 320 -57.12 24.95 25.86
C GLU A 320 -56.31 24.60 24.62
N GLY A 321 -56.83 23.74 23.74
CA GLY A 321 -56.14 23.36 22.50
C GLY A 321 -55.98 24.53 21.52
N ARG A 322 -56.98 25.42 21.41
CA ARG A 322 -56.80 26.68 20.67
C ARG A 322 -55.67 27.54 21.25
N ALA A 323 -55.56 27.61 22.57
CA ALA A 323 -54.47 28.35 23.21
C ALA A 323 -53.09 27.75 22.89
N MET A 324 -52.97 26.43 22.85
CA MET A 324 -51.73 25.76 22.46
C MET A 324 -51.40 25.92 20.97
N ASN A 325 -52.40 26.02 20.10
CA ASN A 325 -52.20 26.22 18.67
C ASN A 325 -51.75 27.65 18.31
N ARG A 326 -52.10 28.65 19.13
CA ARG A 326 -51.61 30.03 18.99
C ARG A 326 -50.18 30.14 19.49
N ARG A 327 -49.23 29.64 18.70
CA ARG A 327 -47.82 29.57 19.08
C ARG A 327 -46.89 30.05 17.98
N VAL A 328 -45.66 30.37 18.38
CA VAL A 328 -44.48 30.32 17.52
C VAL A 328 -43.61 29.19 18.01
N PHE A 329 -43.11 28.41 17.07
CA PHE A 329 -42.10 27.40 17.30
C PHE A 329 -40.84 27.80 16.56
N ALA A 330 -39.71 27.87 17.24
CA ALA A 330 -38.43 28.12 16.58
C ALA A 330 -37.45 26.98 16.84
N THR A 331 -36.78 26.54 15.78
CA THR A 331 -35.69 25.57 15.82
C THR A 331 -34.38 26.30 15.56
N ILE A 332 -33.41 26.10 16.44
CA ILE A 332 -32.09 26.70 16.38
C ILE A 332 -31.06 25.59 16.24
N SER A 333 -30.26 25.65 15.19
CA SER A 333 -29.25 24.65 14.89
C SER A 333 -27.94 25.30 14.44
N GLY A 334 -26.81 24.77 14.90
CA GLY A 334 -25.48 25.21 14.47
C GLY A 334 -24.38 24.38 15.12
N SER A 335 -23.14 24.76 14.86
CA SER A 335 -21.98 24.15 15.51
C SER A 335 -20.89 25.20 15.70
N ARG A 336 -20.00 24.96 16.68
CA ARG A 336 -18.78 25.74 16.87
C ARG A 336 -17.60 24.78 17.10
N THR A 337 -16.43 25.17 16.62
CA THR A 337 -15.19 24.49 16.97
C THR A 337 -14.60 25.16 18.20
N VAL A 338 -14.47 24.42 19.29
CA VAL A 338 -13.74 24.84 20.48
C VAL A 338 -12.41 24.10 20.52
N VAL A 339 -11.35 24.87 20.76
CA VAL A 339 -10.03 24.31 21.04
C VAL A 339 -9.99 24.04 22.54
N ALA A 340 -10.10 22.79 22.96
CA ALA A 340 -9.99 22.45 24.38
C ALA A 340 -8.53 22.54 24.81
N GLU A 341 -8.25 23.43 25.76
CA GLU A 341 -7.00 23.40 26.50
C GLU A 341 -6.94 22.11 27.33
N PRO A 342 -5.79 21.42 27.38
CA PRO A 342 -5.65 20.23 28.19
C PRO A 342 -5.91 20.55 29.66
N THR A 343 -6.99 19.99 30.21
CA THR A 343 -7.27 20.01 31.65
C THR A 343 -6.06 19.43 32.37
N GLN A 344 -5.31 20.26 33.10
CA GLN A 344 -4.30 19.74 34.01
C GLN A 344 -5.02 18.92 35.07
N ALA A 345 -4.78 17.60 35.05
CA ALA A 345 -5.25 16.71 36.09
C ALA A 345 -4.72 17.22 37.43
N GLN A 346 -5.63 17.57 38.34
CA GLN A 346 -5.31 17.93 39.73
C GLN A 346 -5.00 16.69 40.55
#